data_AF-A0A060WF30-F1
#
_entry.id   AF-A0A060WF30-F1
#
_cell.length_a   1.000
_cell.length_b   1.000
_cell.length_c   1.000
_cell.angle_alpha   90.00
_cell.angle_beta   90.00
_cell.angle_gamma   90.00
#
_symmetry.space_group_name_H-M   'P 1'
#
loop_
_entity.id
_entity.type
_entity.pdbx_description
1 polymer ?
#
loop_
_entity_poly.entity_id
_entity_poly.type
_entity_poly.pdbx_seq_one_letter_code
_entity_poly.pdbx_strand_id
1 'polypeptide(L)'
;MRAALFCIFTYLDTKTLLRAAEVCRDWRFVARHPAVWTRVLLENARISSKFLSTLSQWCTQTHSLILQNLKPRQRGKKEIKEEYIKSTRGCLEEGLESLLKATGGNLLILKVSHCPNLLTDRSLWLASCYCRALQAVTYRSATDPVGQEVIWALGAGCRDIISLQVAPLHPCQQPARFSNRCLQTIGRCWPHLRALGVGGAGCGVQGLASLDGKWDACDCK
;
A
#
# COMPACT_ATOMS: atom_id res chain seq x y z
N MET A 1 -0.17 -23.29 -28.04
CA MET A 1 1.02 -22.67 -27.42
C MET A 1 0.67 -21.58 -26.40
N ARG A 2 -0.14 -20.57 -26.74
CA ARG A 2 -0.50 -19.48 -25.79
C ARG A 2 -1.20 -19.95 -24.50
N ALA A 3 -2.06 -20.98 -24.58
CA ALA A 3 -2.70 -21.55 -23.39
C ALA A 3 -1.67 -22.15 -22.40
N ALA A 4 -0.66 -22.87 -22.89
CA ALA A 4 0.40 -23.41 -22.04
C ALA A 4 1.23 -22.30 -21.39
N LEU A 5 1.58 -21.26 -22.15
CA LEU A 5 2.26 -20.08 -21.59
C LEU A 5 1.43 -19.40 -20.51
N PHE A 6 0.12 -19.29 -20.71
CA PHE A 6 -0.78 -18.70 -19.72
C PHE A 6 -0.75 -19.49 -18.40
N CYS A 7 -0.86 -20.82 -18.46
CA CYS A 7 -0.74 -21.67 -17.27
C CYS A 7 0.58 -21.46 -16.54
N ILE A 8 1.70 -21.35 -17.28
CA ILE A 8 3.02 -21.10 -16.68
C ILE A 8 3.07 -19.69 -16.05
N PHE A 9 2.55 -18.68 -16.74
CA PHE A 9 2.69 -17.28 -16.33
C PHE A 9 1.91 -16.94 -15.06
N THR A 10 0.87 -17.71 -14.72
CA THR A 10 0.16 -17.56 -13.43
C THR A 10 1.04 -17.81 -12.20
N TYR A 11 2.20 -18.46 -12.38
CA TYR A 11 3.17 -18.74 -11.31
C TYR A 11 4.35 -17.77 -11.29
N LEU A 12 4.46 -16.87 -12.27
CA LEU A 12 5.59 -15.94 -12.36
C LEU A 12 5.39 -14.73 -11.44
N ASP A 13 6.50 -14.26 -10.86
CA ASP A 13 6.49 -13.02 -10.08
C ASP A 13 6.41 -11.78 -11.00
N THR A 14 6.15 -10.62 -10.38
CA THR A 14 6.04 -9.34 -11.08
C THR A 14 7.25 -9.03 -11.96
N LYS A 15 8.47 -9.27 -11.47
CA LYS A 15 9.71 -8.96 -12.20
C LYS A 15 9.87 -9.89 -13.41
N THR A 16 9.54 -11.15 -13.25
CA THR A 16 9.66 -12.16 -14.30
C THR A 16 8.58 -11.99 -15.36
N LEU A 17 7.35 -11.59 -14.99
CA LEU A 17 6.31 -11.22 -15.95
C LEU A 17 6.73 -10.02 -16.82
N LEU A 18 7.33 -8.98 -16.21
CA LEU A 18 7.84 -7.83 -16.96
C LEU A 18 8.90 -8.26 -17.99
N ARG A 19 9.85 -9.11 -17.58
CA ARG A 19 10.87 -9.67 -18.48
C ARG A 19 10.29 -10.57 -19.55
N ALA A 20 9.31 -11.41 -19.20
CA ALA A 20 8.63 -12.28 -20.15
C ALA A 20 7.95 -11.46 -21.27
N ALA A 21 7.41 -10.29 -20.93
CA ALA A 21 6.78 -9.38 -21.90
C ALA A 21 7.76 -8.78 -22.94
N GLU A 22 9.07 -8.91 -22.72
CA GLU A 22 10.12 -8.42 -23.60
C GLU A 22 10.64 -9.49 -24.58
N VAL A 23 10.35 -10.78 -24.35
CA VAL A 23 10.91 -11.91 -25.13
C VAL A 23 10.41 -11.94 -26.57
N CYS A 24 9.10 -12.00 -26.78
CA CYS A 24 8.49 -12.01 -28.12
C CYS A 24 7.04 -11.51 -28.08
N ARG A 25 6.39 -11.37 -29.25
CA ARG A 25 5.00 -10.88 -29.35
C ARG A 25 3.99 -11.77 -28.62
N ASP A 26 4.14 -13.09 -28.73
CA ASP A 26 3.24 -14.05 -28.06
C ASP A 26 3.39 -14.01 -26.54
N TRP A 27 4.63 -13.97 -26.03
CA TRP A 27 4.88 -13.85 -24.60
C TRP A 27 4.38 -12.52 -24.07
N ARG A 28 4.58 -11.42 -24.80
CA ARG A 28 4.03 -10.11 -24.44
C ARG A 28 2.51 -10.12 -24.33
N PHE A 29 1.82 -10.78 -25.26
CA PHE A 29 0.36 -10.88 -25.21
C PHE A 29 -0.11 -11.59 -23.94
N VAL A 30 0.51 -12.73 -23.60
CA VAL A 30 0.16 -13.51 -22.41
C VAL A 30 0.60 -12.80 -21.11
N ALA A 31 1.82 -12.25 -21.07
CA ALA A 31 2.38 -11.56 -19.91
C ALA A 31 1.62 -10.29 -19.54
N ARG A 32 0.86 -9.69 -20.46
CA ARG A 32 0.03 -8.50 -20.20
C ARG A 32 -1.43 -8.83 -19.92
N HIS A 33 -1.80 -10.10 -19.89
CA HIS A 33 -3.18 -10.51 -19.62
C HIS A 33 -3.53 -10.32 -18.13
N PRO A 34 -4.64 -9.67 -17.74
CA PRO A 34 -4.92 -9.35 -16.34
C PRO A 34 -4.91 -10.52 -15.35
N ALA A 35 -5.36 -11.69 -15.79
CA ALA A 35 -5.38 -12.90 -14.98
C ALA A 35 -4.00 -13.42 -14.51
N VAL A 36 -2.89 -12.98 -15.12
CA VAL A 36 -1.55 -13.31 -14.61
C VAL A 36 -1.02 -12.28 -13.61
N TRP A 37 -1.73 -11.16 -13.43
CA TRP A 37 -1.36 -10.07 -12.52
C TRP A 37 -2.17 -10.08 -11.21
N THR A 38 -2.52 -11.25 -10.69
CA THR A 38 -3.28 -11.37 -9.44
C THR A 38 -2.51 -10.85 -8.21
N ARG A 39 -1.17 -10.82 -8.30
CA ARG A 39 -0.27 -10.32 -7.25
C ARG A 39 0.80 -9.41 -7.86
N VAL A 40 0.89 -8.19 -7.36
CA VAL A 40 1.89 -7.20 -7.76
C VAL A 40 2.80 -6.90 -6.58
N LEU A 41 4.09 -7.21 -6.73
CA LEU A 41 5.14 -6.90 -5.76
C LEU A 41 6.21 -6.04 -6.42
N LEU A 42 6.33 -4.79 -5.95
CA LEU A 42 7.39 -3.87 -6.33
C LEU A 42 8.25 -3.59 -5.11
N GLU A 43 9.43 -4.21 -5.09
CA GLU A 43 10.33 -4.16 -3.96
C GLU A 43 11.74 -3.71 -4.37
N ASN A 44 12.41 -2.91 -3.53
CA ASN A 44 13.83 -2.57 -3.65
C ASN A 44 14.20 -1.86 -4.97
N ALA A 45 13.22 -1.23 -5.63
CA ALA A 45 13.35 -0.68 -6.98
C ALA A 45 13.19 0.85 -7.02
N ARG A 46 13.78 1.46 -8.05
CA ARG A 46 13.45 2.84 -8.46
C ARG A 46 12.41 2.75 -9.56
N ILE A 47 11.22 3.28 -9.30
CA ILE A 47 10.10 3.27 -10.24
C ILE A 47 9.57 4.70 -10.41
N SER A 48 8.83 4.92 -11.49
CA SER A 48 8.20 6.21 -11.79
C SER A 48 6.67 6.10 -11.71
N SER A 49 5.99 7.23 -11.52
CA SER A 49 4.54 7.32 -11.64
C SER A 49 4.05 6.76 -12.99
N LYS A 50 4.69 7.17 -14.09
CA LYS A 50 4.38 6.68 -15.45
C LYS A 50 4.46 5.17 -15.59
N PHE A 51 5.44 4.53 -14.94
CA PHE A 51 5.55 3.07 -14.92
C PHE A 51 4.33 2.44 -14.22
N LEU A 52 3.93 2.95 -13.06
CA LEU A 52 2.74 2.46 -12.34
C LEU A 52 1.46 2.66 -13.16
N SER A 53 1.29 3.82 -13.82
CA SER A 53 0.15 4.07 -14.72
C SER A 53 0.15 3.17 -15.95
N THR A 54 1.31 2.70 -16.41
CA THR A 54 1.38 1.72 -17.50
C THR A 54 1.01 0.33 -16.98
N LEU A 55 1.55 -0.04 -15.82
CA LEU A 55 1.29 -1.31 -15.17
C LEU A 55 -0.20 -1.50 -14.84
N SER A 56 -0.90 -0.42 -14.47
CA SER A 56 -2.32 -0.48 -14.12
C SER A 56 -3.21 -1.03 -15.22
N GLN A 57 -2.82 -0.89 -16.49
CA GLN A 57 -3.54 -1.44 -17.64
C GLN A 57 -3.69 -2.97 -17.58
N TRP A 58 -2.84 -3.65 -16.81
CA TRP A 58 -2.83 -5.11 -16.68
C TRP A 58 -3.29 -5.57 -15.29
N CYS A 59 -3.64 -4.65 -14.39
CA CYS A 59 -3.91 -4.96 -12.98
C CYS A 59 -5.41 -5.06 -12.64
N THR A 60 -6.30 -5.23 -13.63
CA THR A 60 -7.75 -5.24 -13.38
C THR A 60 -8.25 -6.45 -12.58
N GLN A 61 -7.44 -7.49 -12.42
CA GLN A 61 -7.72 -8.68 -11.60
C GLN A 61 -6.71 -8.85 -10.45
N THR A 62 -6.00 -7.79 -10.07
CA THR A 62 -5.04 -7.85 -8.96
C THR A 62 -5.75 -7.87 -7.62
N HIS A 63 -5.45 -8.88 -6.81
CA HIS A 63 -5.95 -9.03 -5.44
C HIS A 63 -4.97 -8.53 -4.37
N SER A 64 -3.67 -8.49 -4.68
CA SER A 64 -2.62 -8.07 -3.75
C SER A 64 -1.66 -7.08 -4.41
N LEU A 65 -1.52 -5.90 -3.84
CA LEU A 65 -0.56 -4.86 -4.25
C LEU A 65 0.40 -4.55 -3.10
N ILE A 66 1.70 -4.79 -3.34
CA ILE A 66 2.75 -4.59 -2.36
C ILE A 66 3.82 -3.65 -2.94
N LEU A 67 3.99 -2.50 -2.30
CA LEU A 67 5.02 -1.49 -2.58
C LEU A 67 5.93 -1.40 -1.36
N GLN A 68 7.18 -1.86 -1.51
CA GLN A 68 8.09 -2.00 -0.38
C GLN A 68 9.50 -1.51 -0.70
N ASN A 69 10.09 -0.72 0.20
CA ASN A 69 11.46 -0.23 0.06
C ASN A 69 11.75 0.41 -1.31
N LEU A 70 10.81 1.21 -1.81
CA LEU A 70 10.96 1.91 -3.08
C LEU A 70 11.96 3.06 -2.91
N LYS A 71 12.85 3.20 -3.89
CA LYS A 71 13.95 4.17 -3.85
C LYS A 71 13.60 5.38 -4.73
N PRO A 72 13.86 6.62 -4.27
CA PRO A 72 13.63 7.79 -5.08
C PRO A 72 14.63 7.88 -6.24
N ARG A 73 14.32 8.75 -7.21
CA ARG A 73 15.27 9.12 -8.28
C ARG A 73 16.56 9.65 -7.66
N GLN A 74 17.68 9.56 -8.36
CA GLN A 74 18.92 10.18 -7.88
C GLN A 74 18.75 11.71 -7.82
N ARG A 75 19.32 12.33 -6.79
CA ARG A 75 19.36 13.80 -6.65
C ARG A 75 20.32 14.37 -7.70
N GLY A 76 19.91 15.43 -8.38
CA GLY A 76 20.79 16.12 -9.34
C GLY A 76 21.99 16.74 -8.65
N LYS A 77 23.13 16.86 -9.35
CA LYS A 77 24.36 17.45 -8.77
C LYS A 77 24.17 18.91 -8.31
N LYS A 78 23.32 19.67 -8.99
CA LYS A 78 23.01 21.08 -8.70
C LYS A 78 21.74 21.28 -7.87
N GLU A 79 21.02 20.19 -7.57
CA GLU A 79 19.73 20.24 -6.90
C GLU A 79 19.93 20.32 -5.39
N ILE A 80 19.36 21.35 -4.76
CA ILE A 80 19.42 21.50 -3.30
C ILE A 80 18.52 20.45 -2.61
N LYS A 81 18.85 20.11 -1.37
CA LYS A 81 18.19 19.03 -0.64
C LYS A 81 16.68 19.28 -0.45
N GLU A 82 16.31 20.52 -0.13
CA GLU A 82 14.93 20.92 0.14
C GLU A 82 14.06 20.84 -1.13
N GLU A 83 14.60 21.27 -2.27
CA GLU A 83 13.95 21.16 -3.58
C GLU A 83 13.76 19.68 -3.98
N TYR A 84 14.78 18.86 -3.75
CA TYR A 84 14.70 17.42 -3.99
C TYR A 84 13.63 16.74 -3.14
N ILE A 85 13.57 17.06 -1.85
CA ILE A 85 12.54 16.51 -0.95
C ILE A 85 11.15 16.96 -1.41
N LYS A 86 10.97 18.24 -1.75
CA LYS A 86 9.68 18.76 -2.27
C LYS A 86 9.27 18.09 -3.58
N SER A 87 10.19 17.93 -4.53
CA SER A 87 9.88 17.37 -5.86
C SER A 87 9.66 15.86 -5.84
N THR A 88 10.23 15.14 -4.88
CA THR A 88 10.02 13.69 -4.73
C THR A 88 8.86 13.34 -3.79
N ARG A 89 8.33 14.32 -3.05
CA ARG A 89 7.23 14.11 -2.10
C ARG A 89 5.96 13.68 -2.83
N GLY A 90 5.44 12.49 -2.54
CA GLY A 90 4.20 11.97 -3.15
C GLY A 90 4.30 11.71 -4.66
N CYS A 91 5.50 11.67 -5.24
CA CYS A 91 5.66 11.64 -6.70
C CYS A 91 5.19 10.34 -7.36
N LEU A 92 4.84 9.30 -6.58
CA LEU A 92 4.27 8.05 -7.07
C LEU A 92 2.73 7.99 -6.92
N GLU A 93 2.10 8.98 -6.30
CA GLU A 93 0.67 8.91 -5.94
C GLU A 93 -0.26 8.89 -7.14
N GLU A 94 0.03 9.61 -8.22
CA GLU A 94 -0.76 9.58 -9.46
C GLU A 94 -0.74 8.17 -10.11
N GLY A 95 0.42 7.56 -10.15
CA GLY A 95 0.60 6.20 -10.66
C GLY A 95 -0.04 5.15 -9.75
N LEU A 96 0.06 5.33 -8.43
CA LEU A 96 -0.64 4.50 -7.46
C LEU A 96 -2.16 4.65 -7.60
N GLU A 97 -2.68 5.87 -7.76
CA GLU A 97 -4.10 6.12 -7.98
C GLU A 97 -4.60 5.38 -9.23
N SER A 98 -3.80 5.38 -10.31
CA SER A 98 -4.11 4.64 -11.53
C SER A 98 -4.22 3.12 -11.27
N LEU A 99 -3.33 2.56 -10.44
CA LEU A 99 -3.41 1.16 -10.00
C LEU A 99 -4.64 0.89 -9.14
N LEU A 100 -4.90 1.72 -8.13
CA LEU A 100 -6.04 1.56 -7.23
C LEU A 100 -7.37 1.63 -8.00
N LYS A 101 -7.49 2.53 -8.99
CA LYS A 101 -8.64 2.59 -9.92
C LYS A 101 -8.78 1.32 -10.75
N ALA A 102 -7.68 0.82 -11.31
CA ALA A 102 -7.71 -0.38 -12.15
C ALA A 102 -8.07 -1.64 -11.36
N THR A 103 -7.50 -1.80 -10.16
CA THR A 103 -7.79 -2.94 -9.27
C THR A 103 -9.22 -2.87 -8.71
N GLY A 104 -9.66 -1.68 -8.29
CA GLY A 104 -11.00 -1.41 -7.79
C GLY A 104 -11.41 -2.36 -6.68
N GLY A 105 -12.60 -2.95 -6.81
CA GLY A 105 -13.17 -3.92 -5.86
C GLY A 105 -12.47 -5.28 -5.81
N ASN A 106 -11.47 -5.55 -6.67
CA ASN A 106 -10.70 -6.79 -6.60
C ASN A 106 -9.59 -6.74 -5.55
N LEU A 107 -9.13 -5.54 -5.17
CA LEU A 107 -7.99 -5.42 -4.27
C LEU A 107 -8.37 -5.78 -2.84
N LEU A 108 -7.80 -6.89 -2.34
CA LEU A 108 -8.01 -7.39 -0.98
C LEU A 108 -6.85 -7.02 -0.04
N ILE A 109 -5.63 -6.94 -0.58
CA ILE A 109 -4.40 -6.70 0.19
C ILE A 109 -3.66 -5.50 -0.38
N LEU A 110 -3.44 -4.47 0.45
CA LEU A 110 -2.60 -3.33 0.13
C LEU A 110 -1.48 -3.21 1.17
N LYS A 111 -0.23 -3.22 0.71
CA LYS A 111 0.95 -2.97 1.55
C LYS A 111 1.79 -1.85 0.96
N VAL A 112 1.99 -0.78 1.72
CA VAL A 112 2.91 0.32 1.42
C VAL A 112 3.85 0.46 2.61
N SER A 113 5.13 0.16 2.43
CA SER A 113 6.08 0.12 3.55
C SER A 113 7.47 0.56 3.14
N HIS A 114 8.13 1.36 3.98
CA HIS A 114 9.51 1.82 3.72
C HIS A 114 9.63 2.56 2.37
N CYS A 115 8.63 3.37 2.01
CA CYS A 115 8.65 4.21 0.81
C CYS A 115 8.77 5.69 1.20
N PRO A 116 9.84 6.11 1.91
CA PRO A 116 9.93 7.44 2.51
C PRO A 116 9.85 8.52 1.44
N ASN A 117 9.11 9.58 1.73
CA ASN A 117 8.85 10.72 0.85
C ASN A 117 8.12 10.39 -0.47
N LEU A 118 8.25 9.20 -1.06
CA LEU A 118 7.63 8.85 -2.34
C LEU A 118 6.12 8.65 -2.28
N LEU A 119 5.64 8.07 -1.17
CA LEU A 119 4.25 7.76 -0.92
C LEU A 119 3.88 8.29 0.47
N THR A 120 2.93 9.21 0.52
CA THR A 120 2.44 9.76 1.79
C THR A 120 1.22 8.97 2.27
N ASP A 121 0.65 9.37 3.40
CA ASP A 121 -0.59 8.79 3.93
C ASP A 121 -1.80 9.04 2.99
N ARG A 122 -1.67 9.94 2.01
CA ARG A 122 -2.61 10.05 0.88
C ARG A 122 -2.79 8.73 0.13
N SER A 123 -1.81 7.84 0.13
CA SER A 123 -1.93 6.48 -0.44
C SER A 123 -3.13 5.71 0.14
N LEU A 124 -3.36 5.84 1.45
CA LEU A 124 -4.50 5.21 2.12
C LEU A 124 -5.82 5.94 1.82
N TRP A 125 -5.79 7.27 1.73
CA TRP A 125 -6.96 8.05 1.31
C TRP A 125 -7.41 7.64 -0.09
N LEU A 126 -6.48 7.52 -1.05
CA LEU A 126 -6.78 7.01 -2.39
C LEU A 126 -7.36 5.58 -2.35
N ALA A 127 -6.78 4.71 -1.53
CA ALA A 127 -7.29 3.34 -1.36
C ALA A 127 -8.74 3.33 -0.86
N SER A 128 -9.08 4.22 0.07
CA SER A 128 -10.45 4.38 0.58
C SER A 128 -11.46 4.76 -0.49
N CYS A 129 -11.03 5.50 -1.52
CA CYS A 129 -11.90 5.94 -2.61
C CYS A 129 -12.22 4.81 -3.61
N TYR A 130 -11.27 3.92 -3.87
CA TYR A 130 -11.35 2.97 -5.01
C TYR A 130 -11.50 1.51 -4.60
N CYS A 131 -11.01 1.10 -3.42
CA CYS A 131 -10.82 -0.31 -3.07
C CYS A 131 -11.70 -0.72 -1.88
N ARG A 132 -13.02 -0.82 -2.10
CA ARG A 132 -14.00 -1.10 -1.01
C ARG A 132 -13.84 -2.47 -0.36
N ALA A 133 -13.35 -3.46 -1.10
CA ALA A 133 -13.18 -4.84 -0.63
C ALA A 133 -11.85 -5.11 0.11
N LEU A 134 -11.11 -4.06 0.48
CA LEU A 134 -9.85 -4.22 1.20
C LEU A 134 -10.07 -4.93 2.54
N GLN A 135 -9.29 -5.99 2.75
CA GLN A 135 -9.32 -6.83 3.94
C GLN A 135 -8.05 -6.69 4.78
N ALA A 136 -6.89 -6.58 4.13
CA ALA A 136 -5.60 -6.42 4.79
C ALA A 136 -4.88 -5.16 4.29
N VAL A 137 -4.62 -4.24 5.21
CA VAL A 137 -3.94 -2.98 4.91
C VAL A 137 -2.71 -2.85 5.78
N THR A 138 -1.56 -2.63 5.15
CA THR A 138 -0.31 -2.26 5.82
C THR A 138 0.18 -0.94 5.27
N TYR A 139 0.31 0.06 6.12
CA TYR A 139 0.96 1.32 5.78
C TYR A 139 1.97 1.68 6.85
N ARG A 140 3.26 1.69 6.50
CA ARG A 140 4.33 2.03 7.45
C ARG A 140 5.29 3.02 6.83
N SER A 141 5.31 4.22 7.40
CA SER A 141 6.16 5.34 6.97
C SER A 141 6.87 5.97 8.18
N ALA A 142 8.10 6.40 7.96
CA ALA A 142 8.90 7.16 8.92
C ALA A 142 8.65 8.68 8.80
N THR A 143 8.35 9.14 7.58
CA THR A 143 8.20 10.56 7.24
C THR A 143 6.75 11.01 7.34
N ASP A 144 5.82 10.12 6.98
CA ASP A 144 4.40 10.44 6.82
C ASP A 144 3.53 9.40 7.54
N PRO A 145 3.64 9.25 8.88
CA PRO A 145 2.77 8.36 9.63
C PRO A 145 1.29 8.74 9.44
N VAL A 146 0.40 7.76 9.57
CA VAL A 146 -1.03 7.95 9.32
C VAL A 146 -1.64 8.89 10.35
N GLY A 147 -2.44 9.87 9.88
CA GLY A 147 -3.25 10.74 10.73
C GLY A 147 -4.70 10.25 10.90
N GLN A 148 -5.40 10.82 11.88
CA GLN A 148 -6.80 10.46 12.18
C GLN A 148 -7.73 10.61 10.96
N GLU A 149 -7.59 11.68 10.18
CA GLU A 149 -8.43 11.95 9.01
C GLU A 149 -8.34 10.83 7.96
N VAL A 150 -7.14 10.30 7.75
CA VAL A 150 -6.90 9.22 6.80
C VAL A 150 -7.46 7.89 7.32
N ILE A 151 -7.31 7.62 8.63
CA ILE A 151 -7.95 6.45 9.26
C ILE A 151 -9.48 6.54 9.13
N TRP A 152 -10.06 7.72 9.35
CA TRP A 152 -11.49 7.93 9.21
C TRP A 152 -11.96 7.72 7.76
N ALA A 153 -11.27 8.30 6.78
CA ALA A 153 -11.55 8.10 5.37
C ALA A 153 -11.47 6.61 4.98
N LEU A 154 -10.40 5.93 5.40
CA LEU A 154 -10.22 4.49 5.20
C LEU A 154 -11.37 3.69 5.82
N GLY A 155 -11.79 4.04 7.04
CA GLY A 155 -12.90 3.40 7.72
C GLY A 155 -14.26 3.67 7.07
N ALA A 156 -14.43 4.83 6.44
CA ALA A 156 -15.64 5.14 5.68
C ALA A 156 -15.71 4.35 4.36
N GLY A 157 -14.58 4.19 3.66
CA GLY A 157 -14.50 3.56 2.34
C GLY A 157 -14.30 2.04 2.33
N CYS A 158 -13.55 1.50 3.30
CA CYS A 158 -13.12 0.10 3.36
C CYS A 158 -13.61 -0.55 4.65
N ARG A 159 -14.87 -1.01 4.70
CA ARG A 159 -15.49 -1.55 5.93
C ARG A 159 -15.04 -2.96 6.29
N ASP A 160 -14.50 -3.70 5.33
CA ASP A 160 -14.20 -5.14 5.45
C ASP A 160 -12.77 -5.42 5.95
N ILE A 161 -12.05 -4.41 6.43
CA ILE A 161 -10.68 -4.59 6.92
C ILE A 161 -10.70 -5.45 8.19
N ILE A 162 -10.02 -6.60 8.09
CA ILE A 162 -9.81 -7.56 9.17
C ILE A 162 -8.37 -7.56 9.69
N SER A 163 -7.42 -7.00 8.93
CA SER A 163 -6.02 -6.86 9.34
C SER A 163 -5.50 -5.46 9.01
N LEU A 164 -5.13 -4.69 10.04
CA LEU A 164 -4.63 -3.33 9.88
C LEU A 164 -3.26 -3.16 10.55
N GLN A 165 -2.26 -2.74 9.79
CA GLN A 165 -0.88 -2.53 10.26
C GLN A 165 -0.44 -1.11 9.91
N VAL A 166 -0.56 -0.18 10.86
CA VAL A 166 -0.34 1.26 10.64
C VAL A 166 0.67 1.89 11.60
N ALA A 167 1.37 1.05 12.38
CA ALA A 167 2.43 1.49 13.26
C ALA A 167 3.52 2.29 12.50
N PRO A 168 3.83 3.53 12.92
CA PRO A 168 4.92 4.33 12.36
C PRO A 168 6.25 3.58 12.34
N LEU A 169 7.11 3.91 11.36
CA LEU A 169 8.49 3.40 11.35
C LEU A 169 9.38 4.25 12.26
N HIS A 170 10.33 3.61 12.93
CA HIS A 170 11.33 4.29 13.77
C HIS A 170 12.66 4.44 13.02
N PRO A 171 13.32 5.61 13.09
CA PRO A 171 12.89 6.85 13.74
C PRO A 171 11.77 7.57 12.97
N CYS A 172 10.78 8.12 13.68
CA CYS A 172 9.60 8.77 13.12
C CYS A 172 9.71 10.29 13.18
N GLN A 173 9.49 10.99 12.07
CA GLN A 173 9.57 12.45 11.98
C GLN A 173 8.36 13.17 12.61
N GLN A 174 7.21 12.51 12.68
CA GLN A 174 5.96 13.07 13.21
C GLN A 174 5.33 12.13 14.26
N PRO A 175 5.98 11.90 15.40
CA PRO A 175 5.62 10.83 16.33
C PRO A 175 4.24 10.99 16.99
N ALA A 176 3.71 12.21 17.04
CA ALA A 176 2.40 12.52 17.61
C ALA A 176 1.23 12.44 16.60
N ARG A 177 1.51 12.27 15.30
CA ARG A 177 0.47 12.26 14.26
C ARG A 177 -0.45 11.04 14.38
N PHE A 178 0.14 9.87 14.68
CA PHE A 178 -0.62 8.68 15.06
C PHE A 178 -0.88 8.73 16.58
N SER A 179 -2.14 8.92 16.98
CA SER A 179 -2.53 9.23 18.36
C SER A 179 -3.70 8.38 18.87
N ASN A 180 -4.07 8.54 20.15
CA ASN A 180 -5.28 7.92 20.72
C ASN A 180 -6.55 8.14 19.90
N ARG A 181 -6.68 9.28 19.21
CA ARG A 181 -7.83 9.52 18.32
C ARG A 181 -7.84 8.58 17.11
N CYS A 182 -6.67 8.20 16.61
CA CYS A 182 -6.56 7.18 15.55
C CYS A 182 -7.06 5.82 16.05
N LEU A 183 -6.66 5.43 17.26
CA LEU A 183 -7.09 4.17 17.89
C LEU A 183 -8.60 4.14 18.12
N GLN A 184 -9.19 5.23 18.62
CA GLN A 184 -10.64 5.35 18.79
C GLN A 184 -11.38 5.24 17.46
N THR A 185 -10.87 5.85 16.39
CA THR A 185 -11.45 5.72 15.05
C THR A 185 -11.34 4.28 14.53
N ILE A 186 -10.18 3.63 14.69
CA ILE A 186 -9.99 2.20 14.34
C ILE A 186 -11.03 1.34 15.06
N GLY A 187 -11.17 1.54 16.36
CA GLY A 187 -12.14 0.85 17.21
C GLY A 187 -13.59 1.11 16.80
N ARG A 188 -13.92 2.19 16.10
CA ARG A 188 -15.29 2.44 15.59
C ARG A 188 -15.52 1.88 14.20
N CYS A 189 -14.53 1.99 13.32
CA CYS A 189 -14.69 1.70 11.90
C CYS A 189 -14.70 0.20 11.58
N TRP A 190 -13.92 -0.61 12.32
CA TRP A 190 -13.72 -2.04 12.00
C TRP A 190 -14.10 -2.93 13.19
N PRO A 191 -15.36 -3.36 13.29
CA PRO A 191 -15.83 -4.25 14.36
C PRO A 191 -15.29 -5.68 14.28
N HIS A 192 -14.91 -6.15 13.10
CA HIS A 192 -14.41 -7.52 12.88
C HIS A 192 -12.89 -7.59 12.70
N LEU A 193 -12.18 -6.59 13.23
CA LEU A 193 -10.72 -6.52 13.13
C LEU A 193 -10.09 -7.67 13.93
N ARG A 194 -9.26 -8.50 13.29
CA ARG A 194 -8.63 -9.70 13.86
C ARG A 194 -7.12 -9.57 14.05
N ALA A 195 -6.49 -8.64 13.34
CA ALA A 195 -5.08 -8.33 13.52
C ALA A 195 -4.88 -6.81 13.46
N LEU A 196 -4.21 -6.27 14.47
CA LEU A 196 -3.92 -4.85 14.58
C LEU A 196 -2.46 -4.63 14.97
N GLY A 197 -1.72 -3.88 14.15
CA GLY A 197 -0.39 -3.40 14.47
C GLY A 197 -0.38 -1.89 14.55
N VAL A 198 -0.33 -1.38 15.77
CA VAL A 198 -0.30 0.04 16.10
C VAL A 198 0.89 0.33 17.00
N GLY A 199 1.30 1.59 17.06
CA GLY A 199 2.43 2.01 17.89
C GLY A 199 2.77 3.48 17.65
N GLY A 200 3.88 3.90 18.24
CA GLY A 200 4.33 5.29 18.20
C GLY A 200 4.01 6.05 19.49
N ALA A 201 4.71 7.17 19.68
CA ALA A 201 4.69 7.90 20.95
C ALA A 201 3.34 8.56 21.28
N GLY A 202 2.47 8.78 20.28
CA GLY A 202 1.13 9.33 20.49
C GLY A 202 0.08 8.33 20.99
N CYS A 203 0.42 7.04 21.10
CA CYS A 203 -0.46 6.00 21.63
C CYS A 203 -0.27 5.85 23.13
N GLY A 204 -1.34 5.99 23.89
CA GLY A 204 -1.37 5.74 25.34
C GLY A 204 -2.44 4.72 25.73
N VAL A 205 -2.46 4.36 27.01
CA VAL A 205 -3.37 3.36 27.59
C VAL A 205 -4.84 3.67 27.28
N GLN A 206 -5.26 4.93 27.36
CA GLN A 206 -6.63 5.34 27.04
C GLN A 206 -7.04 5.03 25.59
N GLY A 207 -6.12 5.17 24.64
CA GLY A 207 -6.39 4.84 23.24
C GLY A 207 -6.47 3.33 23.03
N LEU A 208 -5.61 2.56 23.69
CA LEU A 208 -5.64 1.11 23.64
C LEU A 208 -6.90 0.54 24.29
N ALA A 209 -7.32 1.10 25.43
CA ALA A 209 -8.56 0.73 26.12
C ALA A 209 -9.80 0.92 25.23
N SER A 210 -9.77 1.87 24.28
CA SER A 210 -10.86 2.05 23.32
C SER A 210 -11.01 0.91 22.30
N LEU A 211 -10.00 0.03 22.22
CA LEU A 211 -10.02 -1.19 21.41
C LEU A 211 -10.49 -2.40 22.23
N ASP A 212 -10.35 -2.37 23.56
CA ASP A 212 -10.40 -3.50 24.51
C ASP A 212 -11.74 -4.26 24.51
N GLY A 213 -12.85 -3.61 24.15
CA GLY A 213 -14.14 -4.29 23.98
C GLY A 213 -14.24 -5.23 22.77
N LYS A 214 -13.13 -5.56 22.09
CA LYS A 214 -13.09 -6.32 20.82
C LYS A 214 -12.01 -7.38 20.72
N TRP A 215 -11.09 -7.46 21.68
CA TRP A 215 -9.95 -8.38 21.64
C TRP A 215 -10.00 -9.23 22.89
N ASP A 216 -10.57 -10.44 22.79
CA ASP A 216 -10.24 -11.47 23.76
C ASP A 216 -8.71 -11.61 23.75
N ALA A 217 -8.10 -11.35 24.89
CA ALA A 217 -6.68 -11.22 25.07
C ALA A 217 -5.93 -12.37 24.39
N CYS A 218 -5.22 -12.08 23.30
CA CYS A 218 -4.14 -12.94 22.86
C CYS A 218 -2.98 -12.73 23.84
N ASP A 219 -2.86 -13.66 24.78
CA ASP A 219 -1.71 -13.84 25.68
C ASP A 219 -0.39 -13.58 24.95
N CYS A 220 0.28 -12.49 25.32
CA CYS A 220 1.72 -12.37 25.16
C CYS A 220 2.37 -13.04 26.37
N LYS A 221 2.82 -14.29 26.20
CA LYS A 221 3.92 -14.85 27.01
C LYS A 221 5.26 -14.40 26.44
#